data_AF-A0AAV8WNG8-F1
#
_entry.id   AF-A0AAV8WNG8-F1
#
_cell.length_a   1.000
_cell.length_b   1.000
_cell.length_c   1.000
_cell.angle_alpha   90.00
_cell.angle_beta   90.00
_cell.angle_gamma   90.00
#
_symmetry.space_group_name_H-M   'P 1'
#
loop_
_entity.id
_entity.type
_entity.pdbx_description
1 polymer ?
#
loop_
_entity_poly.entity_id
_entity_poly.type
_entity_poly.pdbx_seq_one_letter_code
_entity_poly.pdbx_strand_id
1 'polypeptide(L)'
;MKYRRIVLLSKEPRRQNCAFFLWNKGNRIRICKTFMINTFGITERTIRTVIQSKASATGIVVADNRGKHGNQKKIDNEILDSVRAHINSVPRVESHYVRASTSREFIEGGLSIAEMHRNYAKERKSANKPEVNYDTYARIFNFEFNIGFFAPRKDQCDLCESYKNAEETEKEKLENAYQLHLKEKKLSREEKA
;
A
#
# COMPACT_ATOMS: atom_id res chain seq x y z
N MET A 1 -65.07 3.04 28.14
CA MET A 1 -63.89 3.86 28.51
C MET A 1 -62.62 3.07 28.20
N LYS A 2 -61.74 3.55 27.32
CA LYS A 2 -60.47 2.87 26.99
C LYS A 2 -59.38 3.38 27.94
N TYR A 3 -58.96 2.55 28.88
CA TYR A 3 -57.90 2.88 29.83
C TYR A 3 -56.56 3.11 29.10
N ARG A 4 -55.97 4.31 29.27
CA ARG A 4 -54.60 4.62 28.84
C ARG A 4 -53.63 3.90 29.80
N ARG A 5 -52.92 2.90 29.29
CA ARG A 5 -51.86 2.20 30.04
C ARG A 5 -50.70 3.18 30.29
N ILE A 6 -50.50 3.58 31.55
CA ILE A 6 -49.34 4.38 31.97
C ILE A 6 -48.14 3.43 32.01
N VAL A 7 -47.22 3.54 31.05
CA VAL A 7 -45.96 2.80 31.07
C VAL A 7 -45.01 3.53 32.00
N LEU A 8 -44.81 2.98 33.20
CA LEU A 8 -43.82 3.46 34.16
C LEU A 8 -42.42 3.10 33.64
N LEU A 9 -41.61 4.14 33.43
CA LEU A 9 -40.20 4.12 33.01
C LEU A 9 -39.87 3.41 31.69
N SER A 10 -40.00 4.13 30.57
CA SER A 10 -39.19 3.83 29.38
C SER A 10 -37.73 4.23 29.64
N LYS A 11 -36.81 3.26 29.68
CA LYS A 11 -35.35 3.49 29.85
C LYS A 11 -34.76 4.38 28.76
N GLU A 12 -35.40 4.49 27.60
CA GLU A 12 -34.94 5.36 26.52
C GLU A 12 -35.51 6.77 26.66
N PRO A 13 -34.66 7.82 26.54
CA PRO A 13 -35.15 9.19 26.50
C PRO A 13 -36.14 9.35 25.34
N ARG A 14 -37.22 10.10 25.56
CA ARG A 14 -38.19 10.40 24.48
C ARG A 14 -37.43 10.98 23.29
N ARG A 15 -37.76 10.49 22.09
CA ARG A 15 -37.21 11.02 20.84
C ARG A 15 -37.45 12.53 20.81
N GLN A 16 -36.39 13.29 20.54
CA GLN A 16 -36.46 14.75 20.47
C GLN A 16 -37.45 15.17 19.38
N ASN A 17 -38.35 16.09 19.72
CA ASN A 17 -39.26 16.69 18.74
C ASN A 17 -38.44 17.61 17.82
N CYS A 18 -38.25 17.18 16.57
CA CYS A 18 -37.51 17.94 15.57
C CYS A 18 -38.48 18.77 14.71
N ALA A 19 -38.21 20.06 14.58
CA ALA A 19 -38.90 20.95 13.63
C ALA A 19 -38.01 21.19 12.40
N PHE A 20 -38.60 21.12 11.21
CA PHE A 20 -37.91 21.31 9.93
C PHE A 20 -38.24 22.67 9.34
N PHE A 21 -37.24 23.29 8.70
CA PHE A 21 -37.38 24.63 8.12
C PHE A 21 -36.66 24.69 6.78
N LEU A 22 -37.21 25.49 5.86
CA LEU A 22 -36.59 25.87 4.59
C LEU A 22 -36.60 27.38 4.42
N TRP A 23 -35.63 27.87 3.66
CA TRP A 23 -35.54 29.27 3.31
C TRP A 23 -36.25 29.52 1.98
N ASN A 24 -37.11 30.54 1.94
CA ASN A 24 -37.75 31.01 0.73
C ASN A 24 -37.79 32.54 0.73
N LYS A 25 -37.19 33.18 -0.28
CA LYS A 25 -37.13 34.64 -0.42
C LYS A 25 -36.74 35.37 0.88
N GLY A 26 -35.73 34.85 1.59
CA GLY A 26 -35.25 35.43 2.86
C GLY A 26 -36.07 35.05 4.11
N ASN A 27 -37.23 34.40 3.96
CA ASN A 27 -38.05 33.96 5.07
C ASN A 27 -37.80 32.48 5.41
N ARG A 28 -37.67 32.19 6.71
CA ARG A 28 -37.54 30.82 7.22
C ARG A 28 -38.93 30.22 7.46
N ILE A 29 -39.35 29.32 6.57
CA ILE A 29 -40.66 28.69 6.60
C ILE A 29 -40.57 27.32 7.29
N ARG A 30 -41.48 27.07 8.24
CA ARG A 30 -41.62 25.76 8.89
C ARG A 30 -42.31 24.78 7.95
N ILE A 31 -41.75 23.58 7.81
CA ILE A 31 -42.30 22.52 6.94
C ILE A 31 -42.46 21.20 7.70
N CYS A 32 -43.22 20.27 7.13
CA CYS A 32 -43.33 18.92 7.65
C CYS A 32 -42.19 18.03 7.13
N LYS A 33 -41.97 16.90 7.83
CA LYS A 33 -40.94 15.92 7.46
C LYS A 33 -41.15 15.33 6.05
N THR A 34 -42.41 15.02 5.70
CA THR A 34 -42.77 14.44 4.40
C THR A 34 -42.43 15.39 3.26
N PHE A 35 -42.67 16.70 3.44
CA PHE A 35 -42.29 17.71 2.48
C PHE A 35 -40.77 17.72 2.27
N MET A 36 -39.98 17.73 3.36
CA MET A 36 -38.51 17.67 3.27
C MET A 36 -38.02 16.44 2.50
N ILE A 37 -38.58 15.26 2.78
CA ILE A 37 -38.23 13.99 2.11
C ILE A 37 -38.51 14.08 0.61
N ASN A 38 -39.71 14.53 0.24
CA ASN A 38 -40.13 14.57 -1.15
C ASN A 38 -39.41 15.66 -1.95
N THR A 39 -39.21 16.84 -1.36
CA THR A 39 -38.55 17.97 -2.01
C THR A 39 -37.07 17.70 -2.28
N PHE A 40 -36.34 17.07 -1.35
CA PHE A 40 -34.91 16.80 -1.50
C PHE A 40 -34.60 15.37 -1.99
N GLY A 41 -35.60 14.51 -2.16
CA GLY A 41 -35.41 13.12 -2.57
C GLY A 41 -34.60 12.29 -1.56
N ILE A 42 -34.60 12.67 -0.28
CA ILE A 42 -33.80 12.02 0.76
C ILE A 42 -34.61 10.98 1.52
N THR A 43 -33.97 9.87 1.93
CA THR A 43 -34.67 8.85 2.71
C THR A 43 -34.85 9.28 4.16
N GLU A 44 -35.91 8.81 4.82
CA GLU A 44 -36.13 9.05 6.25
C GLU A 44 -34.91 8.65 7.12
N ARG A 45 -34.17 7.62 6.72
CA ARG A 45 -32.96 7.16 7.40
C ARG A 45 -31.91 8.28 7.50
N THR A 46 -31.70 9.04 6.44
CA THR A 46 -30.72 10.15 6.43
C THR A 46 -31.08 11.21 7.47
N ILE A 47 -32.36 11.59 7.54
CA ILE A 47 -32.87 12.56 8.51
C ILE A 47 -32.64 12.06 9.94
N ARG A 48 -32.92 10.78 10.21
CA ARG A 48 -32.68 10.18 11.52
C ARG A 48 -31.20 10.19 11.90
N THR A 49 -30.31 9.83 10.97
CA THR A 49 -28.86 9.84 11.21
C THR A 49 -28.36 11.25 11.53
N VAL A 50 -28.84 12.28 10.82
CA VAL A 50 -28.46 13.68 11.09
C VAL A 50 -29.01 14.16 12.42
N ILE A 51 -30.25 13.81 12.77
CA ILE A 51 -30.81 14.15 14.09
C ILE A 51 -30.00 13.47 15.20
N GLN A 52 -29.66 12.20 15.03
CA GLN A 52 -28.88 11.44 16.01
C GLN A 52 -27.46 11.98 16.16
N SER A 53 -26.80 12.37 15.06
CA SER A 53 -25.48 13.00 15.12
C SER A 53 -25.54 14.36 15.82
N LYS A 54 -26.55 15.18 15.53
CA LYS A 54 -26.77 16.47 16.21
C LYS A 54 -27.22 16.36 17.67
N ALA A 55 -27.86 15.26 18.05
CA ALA A 55 -28.27 15.00 19.43
C ALA A 55 -27.10 14.61 20.35
N SER A 56 -25.91 14.32 19.79
CA SER A 56 -24.69 14.28 20.60
C SER A 56 -24.40 15.69 21.15
N ALA A 57 -24.15 15.79 22.45
CA ALA A 57 -24.11 17.03 23.23
C ALA A 57 -23.18 18.14 22.68
N THR A 58 -22.26 17.80 21.78
CA THR A 58 -21.31 18.72 21.16
C THR A 58 -21.84 19.42 19.91
N GLY A 59 -22.98 19.00 19.35
CA GLY A 59 -23.52 19.57 18.10
C GLY A 59 -22.66 19.30 16.85
N ILE A 60 -21.60 18.51 16.99
CA ILE A 60 -20.65 18.15 15.93
C ILE A 60 -21.12 16.87 15.26
N VAL A 61 -21.13 16.87 13.92
CA VAL A 61 -21.42 15.66 13.14
C VAL A 61 -20.33 14.62 13.40
N VAL A 62 -20.72 13.41 13.79
CA VAL A 62 -19.80 12.29 14.01
C VAL A 62 -18.90 12.09 12.78
N ALA A 63 -17.60 11.92 12.99
CA ALA A 63 -16.64 11.69 11.92
C ALA A 63 -17.01 10.44 11.09
N ASP A 64 -16.80 10.51 9.78
CA ASP A 64 -17.06 9.37 8.90
C ASP A 64 -16.03 8.25 9.17
N ASN A 65 -16.52 7.13 9.71
CA ASN A 65 -15.74 5.93 10.00
C ASN A 65 -15.96 4.82 8.97
N ARG A 66 -16.49 5.13 7.78
CA ARG A 66 -16.55 4.17 6.67
C ARG A 66 -15.15 3.60 6.39
N GLY A 67 -15.08 2.28 6.24
CA GLY A 67 -13.82 1.55 6.02
C GLY A 67 -12.92 1.41 7.26
N LYS A 68 -13.23 2.08 8.38
CA LYS A 68 -12.42 2.08 9.62
C LYS A 68 -13.04 1.20 10.72
N HIS A 69 -13.49 0.01 10.35
CA HIS A 69 -14.20 -0.89 11.26
C HIS A 69 -13.29 -1.82 12.10
N GLY A 70 -11.97 -1.75 11.93
CA GLY A 70 -11.01 -2.57 12.68
C GLY A 70 -10.97 -4.07 12.31
N ASN A 71 -12.07 -4.62 11.78
CA ASN A 71 -12.18 -6.03 11.33
C ASN A 71 -11.40 -6.38 10.03
N GLN A 72 -10.38 -5.60 9.68
CA GLN A 72 -9.52 -5.94 8.55
C GLN A 72 -8.59 -7.08 9.00
N LYS A 73 -8.45 -8.13 8.18
CA LYS A 73 -7.50 -9.22 8.47
C LYS A 73 -6.09 -8.64 8.51
N LYS A 74 -5.42 -8.78 9.66
CA LYS A 74 -4.03 -8.38 9.84
C LYS A 74 -3.16 -9.63 9.90
N ILE A 75 -1.95 -9.51 9.37
CA ILE A 75 -0.91 -10.54 9.55
C ILE A 75 -0.38 -10.39 10.97
N ASP A 76 -0.10 -11.51 11.62
CA ASP A 76 0.49 -11.52 12.95
C ASP A 76 1.87 -10.83 12.94
N ASN A 77 2.14 -10.06 13.99
CA ASN A 77 3.39 -9.33 14.14
C ASN A 77 4.58 -10.29 14.26
N GLU A 78 4.42 -11.49 14.85
CA GLU A 78 5.49 -12.51 14.90
C GLU A 78 5.98 -12.89 13.51
N ILE A 79 5.04 -13.02 12.57
CA ILE A 79 5.35 -13.42 11.21
C ILE A 79 6.08 -12.27 10.50
N LEU A 80 5.62 -11.03 10.68
CA LEU A 80 6.27 -9.84 10.10
C LEU A 80 7.70 -9.66 10.63
N ASP A 81 7.90 -9.85 11.94
CA ASP A 81 9.22 -9.75 12.56
C ASP A 81 10.16 -10.86 12.10
N SER A 82 9.63 -12.06 11.83
CA SER A 82 10.43 -13.15 11.27
C SER A 82 10.96 -12.85 9.87
N VAL A 83 10.20 -12.11 9.04
CA VAL A 83 10.67 -11.64 7.73
C VAL A 83 11.79 -10.63 7.90
N ARG A 84 11.64 -9.66 8.81
CA ARG A 84 12.68 -8.67 9.12
C ARG A 84 13.96 -9.32 9.62
N ALA A 85 13.83 -10.31 10.50
CA ALA A 85 14.96 -11.07 11.03
C ALA A 85 15.68 -11.83 9.91
N HIS A 86 14.95 -12.48 9.01
CA HIS A 86 15.53 -13.17 7.87
C HIS A 86 16.26 -12.21 6.93
N ILE A 87 15.67 -11.04 6.58
CA ILE A 87 16.33 -10.05 5.71
C ILE A 87 17.63 -9.54 6.34
N ASN A 88 17.64 -9.25 7.65
CA ASN A 88 18.83 -8.81 8.37
C ASN A 88 19.91 -9.91 8.53
N SER A 89 19.55 -11.18 8.36
CA SER A 89 20.49 -12.30 8.40
C SER A 89 21.37 -12.39 7.15
N VAL A 90 20.93 -11.78 6.05
CA VAL A 90 21.66 -11.80 4.78
C VAL A 90 22.84 -10.83 4.85
N PRO A 91 24.07 -11.28 4.51
CA PRO A 91 25.23 -10.41 4.51
C PRO A 91 25.07 -9.28 3.49
N ARG A 92 25.47 -8.08 3.89
CA ARG A 92 25.35 -6.84 3.12
C ARG A 92 26.66 -6.09 3.10
N VAL A 93 26.90 -5.39 2.01
CA VAL A 93 28.10 -4.62 1.76
C VAL A 93 27.73 -3.17 1.48
N GLU A 94 28.42 -2.26 2.15
CA GLU A 94 28.26 -0.84 1.95
C GLU A 94 28.82 -0.40 0.60
N SER A 95 28.25 0.66 0.01
CA SER A 95 28.79 1.27 -1.20
C SER A 95 30.16 1.93 -0.95
N HIS A 96 31.25 1.16 -1.10
CA HIS A 96 32.61 1.59 -0.80
C HIS A 96 33.03 2.90 -1.52
N TYR A 97 32.49 3.16 -2.70
CA TYR A 97 32.83 4.34 -3.51
C TYR A 97 32.01 5.58 -3.20
N VAL A 98 30.84 5.45 -2.54
CA VAL A 98 29.89 6.57 -2.39
C VAL A 98 29.31 6.71 -0.99
N ARG A 99 30.05 6.22 0.02
CA ARG A 99 29.70 6.26 1.46
C ARG A 99 29.33 7.67 1.95
N ALA A 100 29.94 8.70 1.39
CA ALA A 100 29.66 10.08 1.76
C ALA A 100 28.29 10.59 1.26
N SER A 101 27.73 9.98 0.22
CA SER A 101 26.52 10.49 -0.44
C SER A 101 25.28 9.60 -0.27
N THR A 102 25.46 8.31 0.02
CA THR A 102 24.34 7.37 0.16
C THR A 102 24.55 6.40 1.32
N SER A 103 23.48 6.18 2.10
CA SER A 103 23.38 5.12 3.11
C SER A 103 22.86 3.78 2.55
N ARG A 104 22.90 3.61 1.22
CA ARG A 104 22.36 2.42 0.56
C ARG A 104 23.35 1.26 0.68
N GLU A 105 22.83 0.14 1.17
CA GLU A 105 23.57 -1.12 1.31
C GLU A 105 23.24 -2.04 0.14
N PHE A 106 24.15 -2.96 -0.19
CA PHE A 106 24.01 -3.86 -1.31
C PHE A 106 24.23 -5.31 -0.88
N ILE A 107 23.35 -6.21 -1.32
CA ILE A 107 23.57 -7.65 -1.21
C ILE A 107 24.52 -8.05 -2.34
N GLU A 108 25.66 -8.64 -1.99
CA GLU A 108 26.59 -9.20 -2.96
C GLU A 108 26.09 -10.55 -3.49
N GLY A 109 26.17 -10.73 -4.80
CA GLY A 109 25.77 -11.96 -5.49
C GLY A 109 24.48 -11.85 -6.29
N GLY A 110 24.16 -12.90 -7.05
CA GLY A 110 22.96 -12.99 -7.88
C GLY A 110 21.68 -13.31 -7.11
N LEU A 111 21.68 -13.14 -5.78
CA LEU A 111 20.53 -13.46 -4.94
C LEU A 111 19.38 -12.53 -5.30
N SER A 112 18.21 -13.06 -5.63
CA SER A 112 17.01 -12.25 -5.92
C SER A 112 16.04 -12.21 -4.74
N ILE A 113 15.15 -11.22 -4.69
CA ILE A 113 14.05 -11.18 -3.68
C ILE A 113 13.24 -12.48 -3.70
N ALA A 114 13.03 -13.06 -4.90
CA ALA A 114 12.33 -14.32 -5.05
C ALA A 114 13.08 -15.50 -4.42
N GLU A 115 14.41 -15.56 -4.56
CA GLU A 115 15.22 -16.59 -3.90
C GLU A 115 15.29 -16.40 -2.39
N MET A 116 15.42 -15.15 -1.93
CA MET A 116 15.36 -14.84 -0.50
C MET A 116 14.03 -15.29 0.10
N HIS A 117 12.91 -15.01 -0.56
CA HIS A 117 11.59 -15.49 -0.13
C HIS A 117 11.50 -17.02 -0.12
N ARG A 118 12.03 -17.70 -1.14
CA ARG A 118 12.07 -19.18 -1.17
C ARG A 118 12.88 -19.75 -0.02
N ASN A 119 14.01 -19.14 0.33
CA ASN A 119 14.85 -19.58 1.44
C ASN A 119 14.14 -19.36 2.78
N TYR A 120 13.56 -18.18 3.00
CA TYR A 120 12.71 -17.89 4.15
C TYR A 120 11.54 -18.88 4.29
N ALA A 121 10.84 -19.16 3.19
CA ALA A 121 9.72 -20.10 3.15
C ALA A 121 10.17 -21.52 3.54
N LYS A 122 11.33 -21.96 3.05
CA LYS A 122 11.93 -23.24 3.44
C LYS A 122 12.26 -23.28 4.94
N GLU A 123 12.90 -22.25 5.48
CA GLU A 123 13.23 -22.14 6.91
C GLU A 123 11.97 -22.20 7.80
N ARG A 124 10.92 -21.44 7.44
CA ARG A 124 9.65 -21.45 8.19
C ARG A 124 8.94 -22.80 8.12
N LYS A 125 8.94 -23.44 6.94
CA LYS A 125 8.38 -24.79 6.76
C LYS A 125 9.11 -25.84 7.60
N SER A 126 10.45 -25.81 7.64
CA SER A 126 11.24 -26.71 8.48
C SER A 126 10.96 -26.51 9.97
N ALA A 127 10.60 -25.30 10.40
CA ALA A 127 10.22 -24.99 11.77
C ALA A 127 8.73 -25.21 12.08
N ASN A 128 7.93 -25.74 11.14
CA ASN A 128 6.46 -25.86 11.24
C ASN A 128 5.75 -24.54 11.59
N LYS A 129 6.24 -23.42 11.06
CA LYS A 129 5.68 -22.08 11.28
C LYS A 129 5.02 -21.51 10.01
N PRO A 130 4.02 -20.62 10.15
CA PRO A 130 3.40 -19.97 8.99
C PRO A 130 4.38 -19.06 8.27
N GLU A 131 4.33 -19.07 6.93
CA GLU A 131 5.11 -18.21 6.05
C GLU A 131 4.26 -17.04 5.52
N VAL A 132 4.91 -15.97 5.05
CA VAL A 132 4.24 -14.89 4.32
C VAL A 132 4.20 -15.18 2.82
N ASN A 133 3.23 -14.58 2.13
CA ASN A 133 3.25 -14.50 0.67
C ASN A 133 4.44 -13.63 0.19
N TYR A 134 4.90 -13.91 -1.02
CA TYR A 134 5.94 -13.16 -1.72
C TYR A 134 5.67 -11.65 -1.74
N ASP A 135 4.44 -11.23 -2.03
CA ASP A 135 4.11 -9.79 -2.13
C ASP A 135 4.33 -9.05 -0.80
N THR A 136 4.00 -9.70 0.32
CA THR A 136 4.24 -9.14 1.65
C THR A 136 5.74 -9.06 1.93
N TYR A 137 6.47 -10.13 1.60
CA TYR A 137 7.92 -10.18 1.76
C TYR A 137 8.62 -9.07 0.94
N ALA A 138 8.28 -8.96 -0.34
CA ALA A 138 8.81 -7.95 -1.24
C ALA A 138 8.43 -6.53 -0.80
N ARG A 139 7.23 -6.32 -0.26
CA ARG A 139 6.83 -5.03 0.30
C ARG A 139 7.70 -4.65 1.50
N ILE A 140 7.90 -5.57 2.45
CA ILE A 140 8.77 -5.34 3.61
C ILE A 140 10.18 -4.99 3.13
N PHE A 141 10.74 -5.79 2.22
CA PHE A 141 12.07 -5.54 1.67
C PHE A 141 12.21 -4.15 1.03
N ASN A 142 11.27 -3.74 0.18
CA ASN A 142 11.40 -2.48 -0.58
C ASN A 142 11.05 -1.22 0.22
N PHE A 143 10.14 -1.30 1.20
CA PHE A 143 9.67 -0.13 1.94
C PHE A 143 10.32 0.05 3.32
N GLU A 144 10.77 -1.03 3.95
CA GLU A 144 11.42 -0.96 5.27
C GLU A 144 12.95 -0.95 5.18
N PHE A 145 13.53 -1.46 4.09
CA PHE A 145 14.98 -1.55 3.92
C PHE A 145 15.48 -0.73 2.73
N ASN A 146 16.59 -0.01 2.92
CA ASN A 146 17.29 0.70 1.86
C ASN A 146 18.42 -0.19 1.27
N ILE A 147 18.03 -1.37 0.79
CA ILE A 147 18.96 -2.38 0.27
C ILE A 147 18.78 -2.51 -1.25
N GLY A 148 19.89 -2.65 -1.98
CA GLY A 148 19.91 -2.99 -3.40
C GLY A 148 20.60 -4.32 -3.65
N PHE A 149 20.46 -4.85 -4.88
CA PHE A 149 21.29 -5.95 -5.34
C PHE A 149 22.50 -5.38 -6.08
N PHE A 150 23.69 -5.86 -5.75
CA PHE A 150 24.90 -5.39 -6.42
C PHE A 150 24.92 -5.87 -7.88
N ALA A 151 24.99 -4.93 -8.81
CA ALA A 151 25.25 -5.22 -10.21
C ALA A 151 26.72 -4.94 -10.51
N PRO A 152 27.52 -5.94 -10.93
CA PRO A 152 28.90 -5.72 -11.33
C PRO A 152 28.97 -4.68 -12.45
N ARG A 153 29.64 -3.55 -12.17
CA ARG A 153 29.96 -2.52 -13.18
C ARG A 153 31.36 -2.69 -13.77
N LYS A 154 32.26 -3.36 -13.04
CA LYS A 154 33.60 -3.69 -13.53
C LYS A 154 33.49 -4.89 -14.48
N ASP A 155 34.25 -4.87 -15.57
CA ASP A 155 34.25 -5.84 -16.69
C ASP A 155 33.10 -5.70 -17.71
N GLN A 156 32.38 -4.57 -17.69
CA GLN A 156 31.50 -4.21 -18.80
C GLN A 156 32.36 -3.73 -19.98
N CYS A 157 32.13 -4.31 -21.16
CA CYS A 157 32.81 -3.87 -22.37
C CYS A 157 32.31 -2.47 -22.74
N ASP A 158 33.23 -1.50 -22.86
CA ASP A 158 32.93 -0.12 -23.21
C ASP A 158 32.08 -0.01 -24.48
N LEU A 159 32.41 -0.81 -25.49
CA LEU A 159 31.70 -0.90 -26.78
C LEU A 159 30.27 -1.45 -26.63
N CYS A 160 30.06 -2.44 -25.75
CA CYS A 160 28.73 -2.99 -25.48
C CYS A 160 27.86 -1.98 -24.71
N GLU A 161 28.45 -1.30 -23.73
CA GLU A 161 27.73 -0.37 -22.88
C GLU A 161 27.43 0.96 -23.60
N SER A 162 28.33 1.42 -24.49
CA SER A 162 28.10 2.59 -25.34
C SER A 162 26.96 2.36 -26.32
N TYR A 163 26.91 1.19 -26.96
CA TYR A 163 25.83 0.84 -27.90
C TYR A 163 24.48 0.72 -27.19
N LYS A 164 24.45 0.08 -26.01
CA LYS A 164 23.21 -0.08 -25.22
C LYS A 164 22.59 1.25 -24.80
N ASN A 165 23.43 2.21 -24.41
CA ASN A 165 23.01 3.52 -23.91
C ASN A 165 22.83 4.58 -25.02
N ALA A 166 23.11 4.26 -26.29
CA ALA A 166 22.96 5.17 -27.42
C ALA A 166 21.48 5.34 -27.85
N GLU A 167 21.16 6.54 -28.36
CA GLU A 167 19.90 6.87 -29.04
C GLU A 167 19.80 6.13 -30.39
N GLU A 168 18.58 5.96 -30.93
CA GLU A 168 18.32 5.13 -32.14
C GLU A 168 19.22 5.51 -33.34
N THR A 169 19.43 6.81 -33.55
CA THR A 169 20.25 7.34 -34.65
C THR A 169 21.74 7.08 -34.49
N GLU A 170 22.23 6.96 -33.26
CA GLU A 170 23.62 6.62 -32.95
C GLU A 170 23.82 5.10 -32.93
N LYS A 171 22.78 4.33 -32.57
CA LYS A 171 22.79 2.86 -32.67
C LYS A 171 22.97 2.40 -34.11
N GLU A 172 22.29 2.98 -35.08
CA GLU A 172 22.47 2.63 -36.50
C GLU A 172 23.93 2.79 -36.97
N LYS A 173 24.62 3.82 -36.48
CA LYS A 173 26.04 4.07 -36.81
C LYS A 173 26.97 3.07 -36.12
N LEU A 174 26.64 2.68 -34.89
CA LEU A 174 27.45 1.77 -34.07
C LEU A 174 27.12 0.29 -34.30
N GLU A 175 26.02 -0.02 -34.99
CA GLU A 175 25.51 -1.38 -35.25
C GLU A 175 26.58 -2.29 -35.84
N ASN A 176 27.25 -1.84 -36.91
CA ASN A 176 28.26 -2.64 -37.59
C ASN A 176 29.45 -2.98 -36.67
N ALA A 177 29.91 -2.01 -35.87
CA ALA A 177 30.99 -2.21 -34.92
C ALA A 177 30.57 -3.15 -33.77
N TYR A 178 29.32 -3.03 -33.32
CA TYR A 178 28.77 -3.89 -32.28
C TYR A 178 28.60 -5.35 -32.75
N GLN A 179 28.08 -5.57 -33.96
CA GLN A 179 27.95 -6.91 -34.54
C GLN A 179 29.30 -7.59 -34.76
N LEU A 180 30.31 -6.83 -35.22
CA LEU A 180 31.67 -7.34 -35.35
C LEU A 180 32.25 -7.76 -33.99
N HIS A 181 32.11 -6.90 -32.97
CA HIS A 181 32.53 -7.19 -31.61
C HIS A 181 31.89 -8.49 -31.06
N LEU A 182 30.58 -8.70 -31.29
CA LEU A 182 29.89 -9.92 -30.87
C LEU A 182 30.45 -11.17 -31.57
N LYS A 183 30.80 -11.05 -32.86
CA LYS A 183 31.39 -12.14 -33.64
C LYS A 183 32.79 -12.51 -33.14
N GLU A 184 33.65 -11.53 -32.92
CA GLU A 184 35.00 -11.73 -32.38
C GLU A 184 34.98 -12.34 -30.97
N LYS A 185 34.07 -11.86 -30.13
CA LYS A 185 33.84 -12.40 -28.78
C LYS A 185 33.43 -13.88 -28.83
N LYS A 186 32.63 -14.29 -29.81
CA LYS A 186 32.21 -15.68 -29.99
C LYS A 186 33.39 -16.55 -30.42
N LEU A 187 34.14 -16.11 -31.44
CA LEU A 187 35.32 -16.81 -31.95
C LEU A 187 36.39 -17.00 -30.86
N SER A 188 36.68 -15.95 -30.08
CA SER A 188 37.65 -16.04 -28.97
C SER A 188 37.24 -17.03 -27.87
N ARG A 189 35.93 -17.25 -27.66
CA ARG A 189 35.42 -18.26 -26.70
C ARG A 189 35.50 -19.67 -27.25
N GLU A 190 35.27 -19.83 -28.55
CA GLU A 190 35.38 -21.11 -29.25
C GLU A 190 36.84 -21.59 -29.28
N GLU A 191 37.80 -20.70 -29.54
CA GLU A 191 39.24 -21.01 -29.54
C GLU A 191 39.83 -21.33 -28.14
N LYS A 192 39.13 -20.95 -27.08
CA LYS A 192 39.59 -21.15 -25.68
C LYS A 192 39.01 -22.44 -25.06
N ALA A 193 38.06 -23.09 -25.73
CA ALA A 193 37.44 -24.35 -25.30
C ALA A 193 38.26 -25.55 -25.78
#